data_AF-A0A524NF86-F1
#
_entry.id   AF-A0A524NF86-F1
#
_cell.length_a   1.000
_cell.length_b   1.000
_cell.length_c   1.000
_cell.angle_alpha   90.00
_cell.angle_beta   90.00
_cell.angle_gamma   90.00
#
_symmetry.space_group_name_H-M   'P 1'
#
loop_
_entity.id
_entity.type
_entity.pdbx_description
1 polymer ?
#
loop_
_entity_poly.entity_id
_entity_poly.type
_entity_poly.pdbx_seq_one_letter_code
_entity_poly.pdbx_strand_id
1 'polypeptide(L)'
;WALTDSGSFLVDEFGDDAVAVAKLNEPFYRADIPARTYDRLALAYTSPQHDERLAAAWQLYQTQLVDPTSALSELREGDPVAAALLTETATLHDRAAGQLRVIRARSGHGKVSEEIRHDRASELGRRTIGELGKIDYATRALLFKDVSRVKKPTAHLIRFSRAQKKQIHQLLEPGDVLLTYTAGYISDVFIPGVFKHAITYVGTPQERTSLGSLAERIPQVARPEAARVEANLAVATLADGSRADLIEAVAEGVKFSNLDHILDTHVNRIVALRPVLDAEQRAEFVAGVFSLVGESYDFRFDFADASRQVCTEVIYRALAGKGAIQFKLVERAGHPTLSADDIVRYNLDTGGAHFEIVFYAEEDPDADDHRAKIWTGTDAGRRLAARMEEASTSHGTASAPAGAAASP
;
A
#
# COMPACT_ATOMS: atom_id res chain seq x y z
N TRP A 1 -11.58 -12.38 -6.78
CA TRP A 1 -12.91 -12.94 -7.10
C TRP A 1 -14.05 -12.24 -6.38
N ALA A 2 -14.02 -12.05 -5.06
CA ALA A 2 -15.09 -11.31 -4.34
C ALA A 2 -15.42 -9.92 -4.94
N LEU A 3 -14.39 -9.14 -5.29
CA LEU A 3 -14.57 -7.83 -5.93
C LEU A 3 -15.15 -7.95 -7.35
N THR A 4 -14.70 -8.95 -8.10
CA THR A 4 -15.21 -9.22 -9.45
C THR A 4 -16.67 -9.60 -9.39
N ASP A 5 -17.06 -10.54 -8.50
CA ASP A 5 -18.44 -10.96 -8.25
C ASP A 5 -19.33 -9.78 -7.86
N SER A 6 -18.89 -8.95 -6.91
CA SER A 6 -19.64 -7.77 -6.49
C SER A 6 -19.79 -6.73 -7.60
N GLY A 7 -18.71 -6.47 -8.34
CA GLY A 7 -18.74 -5.49 -9.43
C GLY A 7 -19.55 -5.98 -10.62
N SER A 8 -19.43 -7.26 -11.01
CA SER A 8 -20.23 -7.82 -12.10
C SER A 8 -21.71 -7.88 -11.70
N PHE A 9 -22.02 -8.15 -10.43
CA PHE A 9 -23.39 -7.99 -9.93
C PHE A 9 -23.89 -6.54 -10.14
N LEU A 10 -23.13 -5.52 -9.72
CA LEU A 10 -23.54 -4.12 -9.90
C LEU A 10 -23.82 -3.79 -11.37
N VAL A 11 -22.95 -4.22 -12.29
CA VAL A 11 -23.10 -3.94 -13.73
C VAL A 11 -24.27 -4.71 -14.34
N ASP A 12 -24.48 -5.96 -13.92
CA ASP A 12 -25.58 -6.79 -14.40
C ASP A 12 -26.95 -6.30 -13.89
N GLU A 13 -27.01 -5.88 -12.62
CA GLU A 13 -28.23 -5.44 -11.93
C GLU A 13 -28.68 -4.04 -12.37
N PHE A 14 -27.75 -3.07 -12.47
CA PHE A 14 -28.10 -1.66 -12.70
C PHE A 14 -27.91 -1.20 -14.15
N GLY A 15 -27.45 -2.07 -15.06
CA GLY A 15 -27.12 -1.71 -16.45
C GLY A 15 -28.24 -1.05 -17.26
N ASP A 16 -29.49 -1.36 -16.93
CA ASP A 16 -30.67 -0.85 -17.63
C ASP A 16 -31.36 0.32 -16.88
N ASP A 17 -30.84 0.74 -15.73
CA ASP A 17 -31.37 1.86 -14.93
C ASP A 17 -30.45 3.10 -15.02
N ALA A 18 -30.80 4.03 -15.91
CA ALA A 18 -30.05 5.26 -16.12
C ALA A 18 -29.94 6.16 -14.87
N VAL A 19 -30.92 6.10 -13.95
CA VAL A 19 -30.91 6.90 -12.72
C VAL A 19 -29.92 6.28 -11.72
N ALA A 20 -29.97 4.96 -11.55
CA ALA A 20 -29.02 4.24 -10.70
C ALA A 20 -27.59 4.38 -11.22
N VAL A 21 -27.38 4.25 -12.54
CA VAL A 21 -26.07 4.46 -13.18
C VAL A 21 -25.54 5.87 -12.96
N ALA A 22 -26.38 6.90 -13.14
CA ALA A 22 -25.99 8.28 -12.87
C ALA A 22 -25.55 8.45 -11.40
N LYS A 23 -26.28 7.83 -10.46
CA LYS A 23 -25.96 7.89 -9.04
C LYS A 23 -24.65 7.17 -8.70
N LEU A 24 -24.42 5.98 -9.25
CA LEU A 24 -23.18 5.19 -9.05
C LEU A 24 -21.96 5.82 -9.73
N ASN A 25 -22.16 6.76 -10.66
CA ASN A 25 -21.10 7.53 -11.30
C ASN A 25 -20.77 8.85 -10.59
N GLU A 26 -21.49 9.24 -9.54
CA GLU A 26 -21.08 10.36 -8.68
C GLU A 26 -19.78 10.04 -7.95
N PRO A 27 -18.86 11.01 -7.78
CA PRO A 27 -17.66 10.80 -6.98
C PRO A 27 -18.00 10.66 -5.50
N PHE A 28 -17.31 9.76 -4.80
CA PHE A 28 -17.42 9.59 -3.34
C PHE A 28 -16.04 9.64 -2.68
N TYR A 29 -15.62 10.84 -2.32
CA TYR A 29 -14.27 11.17 -1.83
C TYR A 29 -13.86 10.39 -0.58
N ARG A 30 -14.81 10.00 0.30
CA ARG A 30 -14.48 9.27 1.54
C ARG A 30 -13.91 7.88 1.29
N ALA A 31 -14.30 7.25 0.18
CA ALA A 31 -13.83 5.93 -0.20
C ALA A 31 -12.89 5.96 -1.42
N ASP A 32 -12.39 7.15 -1.79
CA ASP A 32 -11.57 7.36 -2.99
C ASP A 32 -12.22 6.83 -4.28
N ILE A 33 -13.56 6.83 -4.33
CA ILE A 33 -14.32 6.42 -5.51
C ILE A 33 -14.41 7.63 -6.46
N PRO A 34 -13.75 7.60 -7.63
CA PRO A 34 -13.80 8.73 -8.55
C PRO A 34 -15.15 8.79 -9.26
N ALA A 35 -15.44 9.95 -9.88
CA ALA A 35 -16.57 10.03 -10.80
C ALA A 35 -16.43 8.99 -11.92
N ARG A 36 -17.57 8.58 -12.49
CA ARG A 36 -17.63 7.60 -13.59
C ARG A 36 -17.10 6.20 -13.23
N THR A 37 -17.24 5.78 -11.97
CA THR A 37 -16.76 4.45 -11.54
C THR A 37 -17.58 3.32 -12.15
N TYR A 38 -18.90 3.44 -12.20
CA TYR A 38 -19.76 2.46 -12.85
C TYR A 38 -19.41 2.29 -14.33
N ASP A 39 -19.29 3.38 -15.08
CA ASP A 39 -18.94 3.34 -16.51
C ASP A 39 -17.61 2.62 -16.75
N ARG A 40 -16.62 2.87 -15.89
CA ARG A 40 -15.31 2.22 -15.98
C ARG A 40 -15.38 0.72 -15.67
N LEU A 41 -16.22 0.31 -14.70
CA LEU A 41 -16.45 -1.10 -14.40
C LEU A 41 -17.14 -1.81 -15.58
N ALA A 42 -18.19 -1.21 -16.14
CA ALA A 42 -18.90 -1.77 -17.30
C ALA A 42 -17.97 -1.91 -18.53
N LEU A 43 -17.11 -0.91 -18.77
CA LEU A 43 -16.10 -0.97 -19.83
C LEU A 43 -15.02 -2.04 -19.55
N ALA A 44 -14.57 -2.16 -18.30
CA ALA A 44 -13.59 -3.16 -17.92
C ALA A 44 -14.13 -4.58 -18.10
N TYR A 45 -15.38 -4.85 -17.71
CA TYR A 45 -15.98 -6.19 -17.79
C TYR A 45 -16.34 -6.67 -19.19
N THR A 46 -16.30 -5.75 -20.16
CA THR A 46 -16.44 -6.05 -21.59
C THR A 46 -15.11 -6.06 -22.34
N SER A 47 -14.00 -5.74 -21.68
CA SER A 47 -12.65 -5.65 -22.26
C SER A 47 -11.97 -7.04 -22.34
N PRO A 48 -11.38 -7.41 -23.49
CA PRO A 48 -10.58 -8.64 -23.61
C PRO A 48 -9.39 -8.70 -22.64
N GLN A 49 -8.79 -7.55 -22.33
CA GLN A 49 -7.67 -7.48 -21.39
C GLN A 49 -8.10 -7.86 -19.98
N HIS A 50 -9.32 -7.51 -19.56
CA HIS A 50 -9.82 -7.91 -18.25
C HIS A 50 -10.03 -9.43 -18.17
N ASP A 51 -10.46 -10.06 -19.25
CA ASP A 51 -10.67 -11.51 -19.34
C ASP A 51 -9.35 -12.28 -19.22
N GLU A 52 -8.31 -11.82 -19.92
CA GLU A 52 -6.96 -12.39 -19.85
C GLU A 52 -6.42 -12.33 -18.41
N ARG A 53 -6.65 -11.21 -17.71
CA ARG A 53 -6.22 -11.02 -16.31
C ARG A 53 -6.94 -11.95 -15.34
N LEU A 54 -8.26 -12.09 -15.49
CA LEU A 54 -9.05 -12.99 -14.66
C LEU A 54 -8.66 -14.45 -14.90
N ALA A 55 -8.43 -14.85 -16.15
CA ALA A 55 -7.96 -16.18 -16.49
C ALA A 55 -6.58 -16.46 -15.88
N ALA A 56 -5.64 -15.53 -15.98
CA ALA A 56 -4.32 -15.64 -15.35
C ALA A 56 -4.41 -15.75 -13.82
N ALA A 57 -5.29 -14.97 -13.19
CA ALA A 57 -5.52 -15.02 -11.75
C ALA A 57 -6.08 -16.38 -11.30
N TRP A 58 -7.04 -16.93 -12.04
CA TRP A 58 -7.59 -18.26 -11.76
C TRP A 58 -6.56 -19.36 -11.94
N GLN A 59 -5.76 -19.29 -13.01
CA GLN A 59 -4.69 -20.26 -13.25
C GLN A 59 -3.63 -20.21 -12.13
N LEU A 60 -3.22 -19.02 -11.70
CA LEU A 60 -2.29 -18.86 -10.57
C LEU A 60 -2.87 -19.48 -9.29
N TYR A 61 -4.13 -19.15 -8.97
CA TYR A 61 -4.83 -19.71 -7.82
C TYR A 61 -4.85 -21.24 -7.84
N GLN A 62 -5.25 -21.85 -8.96
CA GLN A 62 -5.28 -23.29 -9.12
C GLN A 62 -3.88 -23.92 -9.00
N THR A 63 -2.87 -23.30 -9.60
CA THR A 63 -1.48 -23.77 -9.58
C THR A 63 -0.94 -23.78 -8.14
N GLN A 64 -1.14 -22.68 -7.40
CA GLN A 64 -0.69 -22.62 -6.01
C GLN A 64 -1.47 -23.57 -5.11
N LEU A 65 -2.78 -23.76 -5.34
CA LEU A 65 -3.61 -24.67 -4.52
C LEU A 65 -3.20 -26.15 -4.64
N VAL A 66 -2.58 -26.55 -5.75
CA VAL A 66 -2.12 -27.95 -5.96
C VAL A 66 -0.64 -28.15 -5.64
N ASP A 67 0.16 -27.08 -5.61
CA ASP A 67 1.56 -27.14 -5.20
C ASP A 67 1.66 -27.35 -3.69
N PRO A 68 2.16 -28.51 -3.20
CA PRO A 68 2.25 -28.83 -1.77
C PRO A 68 3.19 -27.90 -1.00
N THR A 69 4.10 -27.20 -1.70
CA THR A 69 5.09 -26.30 -1.10
C THR A 69 4.67 -24.84 -1.11
N SER A 70 3.46 -24.55 -1.60
CA SER A 70 2.96 -23.19 -1.63
C SER A 70 2.37 -22.76 -0.28
N ALA A 71 2.48 -21.47 0.01
CA ALA A 71 1.80 -20.87 1.17
C ALA A 71 0.27 -21.09 1.15
N LEU A 72 -0.34 -21.25 -0.03
CA LEU A 72 -1.78 -21.51 -0.16
C LEU A 72 -2.14 -22.95 0.28
N SER A 73 -1.31 -23.93 -0.04
CA SER A 73 -1.49 -25.31 0.43
C SER A 73 -1.25 -25.42 1.93
N GLU A 74 -0.23 -24.74 2.45
CA GLU A 74 0.03 -24.65 3.90
C GLU A 74 -1.15 -24.03 4.64
N LEU A 75 -1.71 -22.92 4.14
CA LEU A 75 -2.89 -22.28 4.74
C LEU A 75 -4.13 -23.17 4.69
N ARG A 76 -4.36 -23.87 3.58
CA ARG A 76 -5.49 -24.80 3.44
C ARG A 76 -5.44 -25.93 4.48
N GLU A 77 -4.25 -26.44 4.76
CA GLU A 77 -4.06 -27.57 5.67
C GLU A 77 -3.94 -27.13 7.13
N GLY A 78 -3.37 -25.95 7.38
CA GLY A 78 -3.09 -25.42 8.72
C GLY A 78 -4.18 -24.56 9.35
N ASP A 79 -5.11 -24.01 8.57
CA ASP A 79 -6.14 -23.08 9.09
C ASP A 79 -7.54 -23.40 8.49
N PRO A 80 -8.49 -23.89 9.32
CA PRO A 80 -9.87 -24.17 8.89
C PRO A 80 -10.61 -22.95 8.32
N VAL A 81 -10.33 -21.74 8.81
CA VAL A 81 -10.94 -20.51 8.31
C VAL A 81 -10.39 -20.19 6.92
N ALA A 82 -9.07 -20.30 6.74
CA ALA A 82 -8.45 -20.14 5.42
C ALA A 82 -8.97 -21.19 4.43
N ALA A 83 -9.10 -22.46 4.85
CA ALA A 83 -9.67 -23.52 4.02
C ALA A 83 -11.10 -23.22 3.55
N ALA A 84 -11.94 -22.66 4.43
CA ALA A 84 -13.29 -22.22 4.09
C ALA A 84 -13.27 -21.08 3.06
N LEU A 85 -12.40 -20.08 3.25
CA LEU A 85 -12.24 -18.95 2.32
C LEU A 85 -11.73 -19.38 0.93
N LEU A 86 -10.84 -20.37 0.87
CA LEU A 86 -10.37 -20.95 -0.38
C LEU A 86 -11.50 -21.67 -1.12
N THR A 87 -12.34 -22.40 -0.39
CA THR A 87 -13.54 -23.03 -0.98
C THR A 87 -14.52 -21.97 -1.50
N GLU A 88 -14.76 -20.92 -0.74
CA GLU A 88 -15.61 -19.80 -1.14
C GLU A 88 -15.04 -19.08 -2.38
N THR A 89 -13.72 -18.96 -2.51
CA THR A 89 -13.05 -18.35 -3.67
C THR A 89 -13.43 -19.03 -4.98
N ALA A 90 -13.56 -20.35 -5.00
CA ALA A 90 -14.02 -21.09 -6.19
C ALA A 90 -15.49 -20.79 -6.52
N THR A 91 -16.34 -20.69 -5.49
CA THR A 91 -17.76 -20.32 -5.68
C THR A 91 -17.89 -18.89 -6.22
N LEU A 92 -17.11 -17.95 -5.69
CA LEU A 92 -17.05 -16.57 -6.16
C LEU A 92 -16.55 -16.47 -7.61
N HIS A 93 -15.57 -17.29 -7.98
CA HIS A 93 -15.12 -17.39 -9.36
C HIS A 93 -16.28 -17.77 -10.30
N ASP A 94 -17.01 -18.83 -9.97
CA ASP A 94 -18.06 -19.36 -10.85
C ASP A 94 -19.23 -18.39 -11.01
N ARG A 95 -19.64 -17.71 -9.92
CA ARG A 95 -20.66 -16.67 -9.97
C ARG A 95 -20.22 -15.47 -10.81
N ALA A 96 -19.01 -14.95 -10.57
CA ALA A 96 -18.46 -13.85 -11.35
C ALA A 96 -18.35 -14.20 -12.85
N ALA A 97 -17.86 -15.41 -13.16
CA ALA A 97 -17.78 -15.90 -14.54
C ALA A 97 -19.17 -16.02 -15.21
N GLY A 98 -20.19 -16.43 -14.45
CA GLY A 98 -21.59 -16.42 -14.90
C GLY A 98 -22.08 -15.02 -15.26
N GLN A 99 -21.96 -14.07 -14.34
CA GLN A 99 -22.41 -12.68 -14.54
C GLN A 99 -21.68 -12.00 -15.70
N LEU A 100 -20.36 -12.20 -15.80
CA LEU A 100 -19.57 -11.62 -16.89
C LEU A 100 -19.98 -12.16 -18.27
N ARG A 101 -20.39 -13.44 -18.37
CA ARG A 101 -20.96 -13.98 -19.62
C ARG A 101 -22.24 -13.24 -20.01
N VAL A 102 -23.12 -12.96 -19.05
CA VAL A 102 -24.37 -12.21 -19.27
C VAL A 102 -24.08 -10.78 -19.73
N ILE A 103 -23.22 -10.05 -19.01
CA ILE A 103 -22.84 -8.65 -19.34
C ILE A 103 -22.28 -8.55 -20.76
N ARG A 104 -21.39 -9.45 -21.14
CA ARG A 104 -20.75 -9.46 -22.47
C ARG A 104 -21.74 -9.81 -23.58
N ALA A 105 -22.69 -10.71 -23.31
CA ALA A 105 -23.75 -11.05 -24.25
C ALA A 105 -24.66 -9.83 -24.52
N ARG A 106 -25.05 -9.09 -23.48
CA ARG A 106 -25.84 -7.84 -23.62
C ARG A 106 -25.10 -6.75 -24.38
N SER A 107 -23.78 -6.66 -24.20
CA SER A 107 -22.94 -5.62 -24.80
C SER A 107 -22.61 -5.85 -26.29
N GLY A 108 -23.15 -6.89 -26.93
CA GLY A 108 -22.91 -7.19 -28.35
C GLY A 108 -21.50 -7.72 -28.69
N HIS A 109 -20.62 -7.88 -27.69
CA HIS A 109 -19.24 -8.38 -27.83
C HIS A 109 -19.16 -9.92 -27.78
N GLY A 110 -20.32 -10.60 -27.65
CA GLY A 110 -20.46 -12.06 -27.52
C GLY A 110 -20.30 -12.89 -28.80
N LYS A 111 -19.99 -12.28 -29.96
CA LYS A 111 -19.88 -13.02 -31.24
C LYS A 111 -18.45 -13.43 -31.64
N VAL A 112 -17.43 -13.03 -30.89
CA VAL A 112 -16.06 -13.54 -31.10
C VAL A 112 -15.80 -14.60 -30.03
N SER A 113 -16.01 -15.85 -30.47
CA SER A 113 -15.99 -17.14 -29.76
C SER A 113 -15.21 -17.24 -28.45
N GLU A 114 -15.87 -17.83 -27.44
CA GLU A 114 -15.23 -18.33 -26.22
C GLU A 114 -14.10 -19.33 -26.52
N GLU A 115 -14.17 -20.08 -27.63
CA GLU A 115 -13.11 -21.02 -28.05
C GLU A 115 -11.78 -20.32 -28.41
N ILE A 116 -11.80 -19.21 -29.16
CA ILE A 116 -10.57 -18.49 -29.55
C ILE A 116 -9.94 -17.79 -28.33
N ARG A 117 -10.75 -17.42 -27.32
CA ARG A 117 -10.27 -16.77 -26.09
C ARG A 117 -9.72 -17.77 -25.08
N HIS A 118 -10.31 -18.98 -24.97
CA HIS A 118 -9.79 -20.04 -24.12
C HIS A 118 -8.47 -20.61 -24.66
N ASP A 119 -8.31 -20.67 -25.98
CA ASP A 119 -7.05 -21.06 -26.62
C ASP A 119 -5.96 -20.01 -26.41
N ARG A 120 -6.25 -18.70 -26.51
CA ARG A 120 -5.27 -17.65 -26.19
C ARG A 120 -4.96 -17.53 -24.70
N ALA A 121 -5.92 -17.72 -23.81
CA ALA A 121 -5.68 -17.75 -22.37
C ALA A 121 -4.88 -19.00 -21.98
N SER A 122 -5.14 -20.15 -22.62
CA SER A 122 -4.36 -21.37 -22.46
C SER A 122 -2.99 -21.30 -23.15
N GLU A 123 -2.84 -20.54 -24.22
CA GLU A 123 -1.58 -20.32 -24.93
C GLU A 123 -0.73 -19.24 -24.25
N LEU A 124 -1.32 -18.21 -23.64
CA LEU A 124 -0.68 -17.33 -22.68
C LEU A 124 -0.30 -18.15 -21.44
N GLY A 125 -1.20 -18.99 -20.94
CA GLY A 125 -0.93 -19.94 -19.87
C GLY A 125 0.18 -20.95 -20.18
N ARG A 126 0.36 -21.39 -21.44
CA ARG A 126 1.34 -22.41 -21.90
C ARG A 126 2.67 -21.86 -22.44
N ARG A 127 2.66 -20.78 -23.24
CA ARG A 127 3.88 -19.96 -23.50
C ARG A 127 4.37 -19.31 -22.19
N THR A 128 3.49 -19.31 -21.19
CA THR A 128 3.59 -18.87 -19.79
C THR A 128 4.57 -19.66 -18.91
N ILE A 129 4.82 -20.94 -19.23
CA ILE A 129 5.39 -21.94 -18.30
C ILE A 129 6.93 -21.99 -18.35
N GLY A 130 7.57 -21.29 -19.31
CA GLY A 130 9.01 -21.36 -19.54
C GLY A 130 9.91 -20.60 -18.54
N GLU A 131 9.38 -19.62 -17.80
CA GLU A 131 10.14 -18.82 -16.81
C GLU A 131 9.31 -18.54 -15.55
N LEU A 132 9.05 -19.58 -14.75
CA LEU A 132 8.21 -19.57 -13.53
C LEU A 132 8.38 -18.34 -12.61
N GLY A 133 9.61 -17.82 -12.46
CA GLY A 133 9.89 -16.72 -11.54
C GLY A 133 9.44 -15.31 -11.99
N LYS A 134 9.40 -14.99 -13.29
CA LYS A 134 9.05 -13.61 -13.73
C LYS A 134 7.54 -13.41 -13.91
N ILE A 135 6.84 -14.49 -14.24
CA ILE A 135 5.40 -14.51 -14.50
C ILE A 135 4.57 -14.43 -13.22
N ASP A 136 4.96 -15.14 -12.16
CA ASP A 136 4.31 -15.06 -10.85
C ASP A 136 4.33 -13.62 -10.31
N TYR A 137 5.42 -12.91 -10.57
CA TYR A 137 5.55 -11.51 -10.21
C TYR A 137 4.58 -10.62 -10.98
N ALA A 138 4.55 -10.75 -12.32
CA ALA A 138 3.69 -9.91 -13.16
C ALA A 138 2.21 -10.10 -12.83
N THR A 139 1.79 -11.34 -12.56
CA THR A 139 0.43 -11.67 -12.15
C THR A 139 0.11 -11.14 -10.76
N ARG A 140 1.02 -11.29 -9.78
CA ARG A 140 0.87 -10.70 -8.43
C ARG A 140 0.80 -9.17 -8.47
N ALA A 141 1.68 -8.53 -9.23
CA ALA A 141 1.74 -7.08 -9.37
C ALA A 141 0.43 -6.50 -9.91
N LEU A 142 -0.11 -7.17 -10.93
CA LEU A 142 -1.40 -6.83 -11.49
C LEU A 142 -2.54 -6.95 -10.46
N LEU A 143 -2.59 -8.08 -9.74
CA LEU A 143 -3.66 -8.35 -8.76
C LEU A 143 -3.60 -7.42 -7.55
N PHE A 144 -2.41 -7.21 -6.98
CA PHE A 144 -2.23 -6.34 -5.83
C PHE A 144 -2.51 -4.88 -6.17
N LYS A 145 -2.16 -4.41 -7.38
CA LYS A 145 -2.47 -3.05 -7.82
C LYS A 145 -3.97 -2.76 -7.76
N ASP A 146 -4.80 -3.68 -8.21
CA ASP A 146 -6.26 -3.47 -8.25
C ASP A 146 -6.90 -3.58 -6.86
N VAL A 147 -6.44 -4.51 -6.01
CA VAL A 147 -6.99 -4.72 -4.66
C VAL A 147 -6.51 -3.66 -3.67
N SER A 148 -5.28 -3.14 -3.82
CA SER A 148 -4.70 -2.12 -2.93
C SER A 148 -5.49 -0.82 -2.86
N ARG A 149 -6.33 -0.55 -3.87
CA ARG A 149 -7.15 0.66 -3.96
C ARG A 149 -8.53 0.52 -3.31
N VAL A 150 -8.90 -0.68 -2.86
CA VAL A 150 -10.25 -0.89 -2.32
C VAL A 150 -10.27 -0.45 -0.87
N LYS A 151 -11.11 0.56 -0.60
CA LYS A 151 -11.30 1.18 0.70
C LYS A 151 -12.73 0.95 1.20
N LYS A 152 -12.88 0.53 2.45
CA LYS A 152 -14.16 0.41 3.15
C LYS A 152 -14.76 1.82 3.29
N PRO A 153 -15.94 2.09 2.73
CA PRO A 153 -16.56 3.43 2.76
C PRO A 153 -16.90 3.96 4.17
N THR A 154 -17.01 3.05 5.13
CA THR A 154 -17.34 3.32 6.53
C THR A 154 -16.10 3.50 7.40
N ALA A 155 -14.89 3.37 6.86
CA ALA A 155 -13.68 3.68 7.62
C ALA A 155 -13.59 5.20 7.82
N HIS A 156 -13.61 5.62 9.08
CA HIS A 156 -13.52 7.03 9.45
C HIS A 156 -12.06 7.45 9.45
N LEU A 157 -11.73 8.57 8.80
CA LEU A 157 -10.40 9.18 8.84
C LEU A 157 -10.38 10.28 9.90
N ILE A 158 -9.21 10.55 10.46
CA ILE A 158 -9.07 11.69 11.39
C ILE A 158 -9.01 13.00 10.60
N ARG A 159 -9.57 14.07 11.17
CA ARG A 159 -9.69 15.36 10.50
C ARG A 159 -8.72 16.37 11.08
N PHE A 160 -7.82 16.86 10.24
CA PHE A 160 -6.91 17.96 10.59
C PHE A 160 -7.53 19.30 10.21
N SER A 161 -7.58 20.22 11.17
CA SER A 161 -7.92 21.61 10.89
C SER A 161 -6.83 22.30 10.06
N ARG A 162 -7.17 23.41 9.39
CA ARG A 162 -6.18 24.22 8.64
C ARG A 162 -5.02 24.69 9.52
N ALA A 163 -5.30 25.01 10.78
CA ALA A 163 -4.28 25.41 11.75
C ALA A 163 -3.32 24.26 12.07
N GLN A 164 -3.86 23.05 12.28
CA GLN A 164 -3.06 21.84 12.52
C GLN A 164 -2.20 21.47 11.32
N LYS A 165 -2.73 21.54 10.09
CA LYS A 165 -1.90 21.32 8.89
C LYS A 165 -0.76 22.32 8.80
N LYS A 166 -1.04 23.61 9.04
CA LYS A 166 0.00 24.65 9.07
C LYS A 166 1.05 24.36 10.15
N GLN A 167 0.63 23.93 11.34
CA GLN A 167 1.54 23.52 12.41
C GLN A 167 2.42 22.34 11.96
N ILE A 168 1.85 21.31 11.33
CA ILE A 168 2.62 20.16 10.82
C ILE A 168 3.67 20.60 9.80
N HIS A 169 3.30 21.43 8.82
CA HIS A 169 4.25 22.00 7.85
C HIS A 169 5.38 22.79 8.51
N GLN A 170 5.15 23.42 9.66
CA GLN A 170 6.17 24.16 10.40
C GLN A 170 7.08 23.27 11.24
N LEU A 171 6.64 22.06 11.59
CA LEU A 171 7.40 21.09 12.36
C LEU A 171 8.31 20.24 11.48
N LEU A 172 7.85 19.94 10.26
CA LEU A 172 8.55 19.04 9.34
C LEU A 172 9.72 19.69 8.64
N GLU A 173 10.73 18.88 8.36
CA GLU A 173 11.91 19.27 7.59
C GLU A 173 12.31 18.12 6.63
N PRO A 174 12.94 18.42 5.48
CA PRO A 174 13.36 17.38 4.53
C PRO A 174 14.17 16.24 5.17
N GLY A 175 13.79 15.00 4.91
CA GLY A 175 14.37 13.82 5.57
C GLY A 175 13.63 13.38 6.83
N ASP A 176 12.51 13.99 7.19
CA ASP A 176 11.60 13.39 8.17
C ASP A 176 10.87 12.19 7.55
N VAL A 177 10.76 11.11 8.31
CA VAL A 177 10.06 9.87 7.93
C VAL A 177 8.67 9.87 8.56
N LEU A 178 7.63 9.91 7.73
CA LEU A 178 6.25 9.80 8.16
C LEU A 178 5.81 8.35 8.08
N LEU A 179 5.36 7.79 9.20
CA LEU A 179 4.75 6.48 9.25
C LEU A 179 3.26 6.65 9.48
N THR A 180 2.43 6.10 8.60
CA THR A 180 0.98 6.28 8.62
C THR A 180 0.23 4.97 8.77
N TYR A 181 -0.98 5.09 9.29
CA TYR A 181 -2.00 4.07 9.24
C TYR A 181 -3.26 4.66 8.63
N THR A 182 -3.79 3.97 7.64
CA THR A 182 -5.09 4.29 7.03
C THR A 182 -5.98 3.09 7.25
N ALA A 183 -7.13 3.31 7.87
CA ALA A 183 -8.12 2.26 8.04
C ALA A 183 -8.93 2.08 6.76
N GLY A 184 -9.31 0.83 6.51
CA GLY A 184 -10.32 0.48 5.52
C GLY A 184 -9.76 -0.01 4.19
N TYR A 185 -8.45 0.05 3.95
CA TYR A 185 -7.92 -0.59 2.74
C TYR A 185 -8.01 -2.12 2.87
N ILE A 186 -8.29 -2.83 1.78
CA ILE A 186 -8.32 -4.30 1.81
C ILE A 186 -6.95 -4.87 2.21
N SER A 187 -5.85 -4.19 1.89
CA SER A 187 -4.51 -4.52 2.39
C SER A 187 -4.42 -4.53 3.92
N ASP A 188 -5.30 -3.82 4.63
CA ASP A 188 -5.31 -3.81 6.09
C ASP A 188 -5.61 -5.15 6.73
N VAL A 189 -6.39 -5.97 6.03
CA VAL A 189 -6.77 -7.32 6.48
C VAL A 189 -5.60 -8.28 6.34
N PHE A 190 -4.68 -8.02 5.39
CA PHE A 190 -3.58 -8.91 5.04
C PHE A 190 -2.24 -8.54 5.69
N ILE A 191 -2.07 -7.29 6.12
CA ILE A 191 -0.87 -6.82 6.83
C ILE A 191 -1.30 -6.16 8.14
N PRO A 192 -1.27 -6.88 9.28
CA PRO A 192 -1.55 -6.29 10.59
C PRO A 192 -0.42 -5.33 11.01
N GLY A 193 -0.75 -4.27 11.73
CA GLY A 193 0.24 -3.30 12.21
C GLY A 193 -0.38 -2.00 12.71
N VAL A 194 0.34 -1.31 13.61
CA VAL A 194 -0.04 0.02 14.13
C VAL A 194 0.17 1.08 13.07
N PHE A 195 1.23 0.93 12.28
CA PHE A 195 1.57 1.68 11.09
C PHE A 195 1.82 0.70 9.95
N LYS A 196 1.47 1.12 8.73
CA LYS A 196 1.49 0.24 7.56
C LYS A 196 2.20 0.83 6.36
N HIS A 197 2.41 2.14 6.38
CA HIS A 197 3.01 2.85 5.28
C HIS A 197 4.09 3.79 5.77
N ALA A 198 5.10 4.01 4.93
CA ALA A 198 6.22 4.88 5.19
C ALA A 198 6.42 5.85 4.02
N ILE A 199 6.64 7.12 4.35
CA ILE A 199 6.75 8.22 3.41
C ILE A 199 7.92 9.09 3.86
N THR A 200 8.71 9.61 2.93
CA THR A 200 9.72 10.63 3.25
C THR A 200 9.17 12.02 2.95
N TYR A 201 9.20 12.92 3.92
CA TYR A 201 8.99 14.34 3.67
C TYR A 201 10.25 14.91 3.03
N VAL A 202 10.14 15.47 1.84
CA VAL A 202 11.27 16.04 1.08
C VAL A 202 11.17 17.55 0.91
N GLY A 203 10.11 18.16 1.43
CA GLY A 203 9.87 19.59 1.42
C GLY A 203 9.79 20.19 0.02
N THR A 204 9.84 21.51 -0.03
CA THR A 204 9.86 22.33 -1.24
C THR A 204 11.23 22.29 -1.93
N PRO A 205 11.32 22.64 -3.24
CA PRO A 205 12.60 22.78 -3.92
C PRO A 205 13.60 23.70 -3.19
N GLN A 206 13.11 24.76 -2.53
CA GLN A 206 13.93 25.68 -1.75
C GLN A 206 14.54 24.98 -0.52
N GLU A 207 13.74 24.22 0.22
CA GLU A 207 14.22 23.43 1.36
C GLU A 207 15.21 22.34 0.91
N ARG A 208 14.97 21.68 -0.22
CA ARG A 208 15.92 20.70 -0.79
C ARG A 208 17.27 21.32 -1.13
N THR A 209 17.24 22.50 -1.77
CA THR A 209 18.45 23.24 -2.14
C THR A 209 19.25 23.67 -0.90
N SER A 210 18.57 23.93 0.22
CA SER A 210 19.24 24.28 1.48
C SER A 210 20.07 23.14 2.08
N LEU A 211 19.86 21.89 1.64
CA LEU A 211 20.70 20.73 2.01
C LEU A 211 22.03 20.66 1.22
N GLY A 212 22.24 21.59 0.28
CA GLY A 212 23.40 21.64 -0.60
C GLY A 212 23.22 20.84 -1.90
N SER A 213 24.34 20.51 -2.56
CA SER A 213 24.34 19.81 -3.85
C SER A 213 23.96 18.33 -3.71
N LEU A 214 22.67 18.03 -3.59
CA LEU A 214 22.18 16.65 -3.40
C LEU A 214 22.57 15.69 -4.53
N ALA A 215 22.61 16.17 -5.78
CA ALA A 215 22.99 15.36 -6.93
C ALA A 215 24.44 14.85 -6.89
N GLU A 216 25.35 15.62 -6.27
CA GLU A 216 26.77 15.26 -6.12
C GLU A 216 26.99 14.21 -5.02
N ARG A 217 26.01 14.00 -4.14
CA ARG A 217 26.11 13.13 -2.96
C ARG A 217 25.67 11.69 -3.22
N ILE A 218 25.33 11.33 -4.45
CA ILE A 218 24.90 9.97 -4.78
C ILE A 218 26.11 9.19 -5.32
N PRO A 219 26.67 8.23 -4.56
CA PRO A 219 27.92 7.57 -4.93
C PRO A 219 27.74 6.73 -6.20
N GLN A 220 28.63 6.90 -7.19
CA GLN A 220 28.74 6.06 -8.39
C GLN A 220 27.48 5.96 -9.28
N VAL A 221 26.61 6.96 -9.24
CA VAL A 221 25.45 7.05 -10.13
C VAL A 221 25.91 7.38 -11.56
N ALA A 222 25.44 6.61 -12.54
CA ALA A 222 25.77 6.89 -13.94
C ALA A 222 25.25 8.29 -14.32
N ARG A 223 25.96 9.06 -15.16
CA ARG A 223 25.55 10.44 -15.53
C ARG A 223 24.06 10.62 -15.88
N PRO A 224 23.38 9.69 -16.60
CA PRO A 224 21.95 9.81 -16.89
C PRO A 224 21.05 9.77 -15.64
N GLU A 225 21.42 9.00 -14.62
CA GLU A 225 20.67 8.89 -13.37
C GLU A 225 20.86 10.14 -12.49
N ALA A 226 22.06 10.75 -12.50
CA ALA A 226 22.31 12.03 -11.83
C ALA A 226 21.43 13.15 -12.42
N ALA A 227 21.30 13.21 -13.75
CA ALA A 227 20.41 14.16 -14.42
C ALA A 227 18.93 13.95 -14.09
N ARG A 228 18.49 12.68 -13.92
CA ARG A 228 17.13 12.35 -13.46
C ARG A 228 16.89 12.88 -12.05
N VAL A 229 17.86 12.71 -11.15
CA VAL A 229 17.75 13.22 -9.78
C VAL A 229 17.71 14.74 -9.76
N GLU A 230 18.58 15.42 -10.50
CA GLU A 230 18.55 16.89 -10.62
C GLU A 230 17.19 17.40 -11.12
N ALA A 231 16.63 16.77 -12.15
CA ALA A 231 15.30 17.12 -12.64
C ALA A 231 14.22 16.93 -11.57
N ASN A 232 14.28 15.83 -10.80
CA ASN A 232 13.33 15.55 -9.73
C ASN A 232 13.44 16.54 -8.56
N LEU A 233 14.65 17.00 -8.21
CA LEU A 233 14.87 17.97 -7.13
C LEU A 233 14.09 19.28 -7.37
N ALA A 234 13.96 19.70 -8.64
CA ALA A 234 13.25 20.90 -9.04
C ALA A 234 11.72 20.77 -9.07
N VAL A 235 11.16 19.55 -8.95
CA VAL A 235 9.70 19.33 -9.00
C VAL A 235 9.03 19.98 -7.78
N ALA A 236 8.30 21.06 -8.02
CA ALA A 236 7.59 21.83 -6.99
C ALA A 236 6.14 21.36 -6.80
N THR A 237 5.49 20.93 -7.87
CA THR A 237 4.05 20.63 -7.90
C THR A 237 3.76 19.34 -8.65
N LEU A 238 2.69 18.65 -8.24
CA LEU A 238 2.10 17.54 -8.96
C LEU A 238 1.27 18.04 -10.16
N ALA A 239 0.79 17.11 -10.98
CA ALA A 239 -0.01 17.41 -12.18
C ALA A 239 -1.33 18.14 -11.87
N ASP A 240 -1.87 18.01 -10.66
CA ASP A 240 -3.09 18.69 -10.20
C ASP A 240 -2.81 20.07 -9.55
N GLY A 241 -1.54 20.52 -9.55
CA GLY A 241 -1.11 21.79 -8.96
C GLY A 241 -0.87 21.75 -7.45
N SER A 242 -1.10 20.62 -6.77
CA SER A 242 -0.74 20.45 -5.36
C SER A 242 0.78 20.39 -5.19
N ARG A 243 1.27 20.63 -3.96
CA ARG A 243 2.71 20.61 -3.66
C ARG A 243 3.26 19.19 -3.78
N ALA A 244 4.40 19.04 -4.44
CA ALA A 244 5.13 17.79 -4.46
C ALA A 244 6.12 17.79 -3.28
N ASP A 245 5.67 17.54 -2.05
CA ASP A 245 6.48 17.67 -0.82
C ASP A 245 6.77 16.34 -0.11
N LEU A 246 6.22 15.24 -0.63
CA LEU A 246 6.44 13.87 -0.15
C LEU A 246 7.00 12.98 -1.26
N ILE A 247 7.77 11.96 -0.88
CA ILE A 247 8.10 10.80 -1.74
C ILE A 247 7.66 9.52 -1.02
N GLU A 248 6.92 8.68 -1.74
CA GLU A 248 6.42 7.39 -1.25
C GLU A 248 6.51 6.30 -2.34
N ALA A 249 6.59 5.04 -1.93
CA ALA A 249 6.40 3.90 -2.82
C ALA A 249 5.00 3.33 -2.62
N VAL A 250 4.20 3.35 -3.69
CA VAL A 250 2.85 2.78 -3.74
C VAL A 250 2.72 1.90 -4.98
N ALA A 251 1.56 1.29 -5.25
CA ALA A 251 1.39 0.34 -6.36
C ALA A 251 1.79 0.88 -7.76
N GLU A 252 1.90 2.19 -7.95
CA GLU A 252 2.42 2.81 -9.19
C GLU A 252 3.95 2.99 -9.24
N GLY A 253 4.67 2.62 -8.19
CA GLY A 253 6.11 2.84 -8.02
C GLY A 253 6.44 3.95 -7.01
N VAL A 254 7.71 4.33 -6.97
CA VAL A 254 8.22 5.43 -6.14
C VAL A 254 7.92 6.76 -6.82
N LYS A 255 7.11 7.60 -6.19
CA LYS A 255 6.62 8.85 -6.80
C LYS A 255 6.51 9.98 -5.80
N PHE A 256 6.37 11.20 -6.31
CA PHE A 256 5.96 12.34 -5.51
C PHE A 256 4.50 12.23 -5.07
N SER A 257 4.23 12.79 -3.90
CA SER A 257 2.89 12.93 -3.32
C SER A 257 2.79 14.26 -2.57
N ASN A 258 1.63 14.48 -1.92
CA ASN A 258 1.31 15.73 -1.25
C ASN A 258 0.86 15.50 0.20
N LEU A 259 1.46 16.23 1.13
CA LEU A 259 1.16 16.10 2.56
C LEU A 259 -0.28 16.47 2.91
N ASP A 260 -0.80 17.57 2.34
CA ASP A 260 -2.17 18.01 2.63
C ASP A 260 -3.20 16.98 2.14
N HIS A 261 -2.95 16.34 1.00
CA HIS A 261 -3.74 15.22 0.47
C HIS A 261 -3.69 14.02 1.42
N ILE A 262 -2.49 13.55 1.80
CA ILE A 262 -2.36 12.43 2.75
C ILE A 262 -3.12 12.70 4.05
N LEU A 263 -2.97 13.90 4.63
CA LEU A 263 -3.66 14.29 5.86
C LEU A 263 -5.20 14.35 5.70
N ASP A 264 -5.72 14.60 4.50
CA ASP A 264 -7.17 14.65 4.24
C ASP A 264 -7.80 13.29 3.95
N THR A 265 -7.06 12.40 3.29
CA THR A 265 -7.65 11.20 2.69
C THR A 265 -7.08 9.89 3.21
N HIS A 266 -5.89 9.90 3.84
CA HIS A 266 -5.09 8.69 4.08
C HIS A 266 -4.50 8.60 5.49
N VAL A 267 -5.09 9.25 6.49
CA VAL A 267 -4.58 9.18 7.86
C VAL A 267 -5.69 8.90 8.86
N ASN A 268 -5.49 7.83 9.62
CA ASN A 268 -6.11 7.58 10.92
C ASN A 268 -5.13 7.85 12.05
N ARG A 269 -3.85 7.56 11.80
CA ARG A 269 -2.73 7.82 12.72
C ARG A 269 -1.48 8.11 11.90
N ILE A 270 -0.64 8.99 12.42
CA ILE A 270 0.63 9.37 11.79
C ILE A 270 1.66 9.68 12.87
N VAL A 271 2.89 9.22 12.69
CA VAL A 271 4.06 9.67 13.44
C VAL A 271 5.09 10.22 12.46
N ALA A 272 5.74 11.32 12.83
CA ALA A 272 6.89 11.85 12.13
C ALA A 272 8.15 11.59 12.95
N LEU A 273 9.09 10.85 12.37
CA LEU A 273 10.38 10.52 12.95
C LEU A 273 11.48 11.27 12.19
N ARG A 274 12.27 12.07 12.90
CA ARG A 274 13.44 12.76 12.34
C ARG A 274 14.70 11.96 12.66
N PRO A 275 15.40 11.42 11.65
CA PRO A 275 16.68 10.75 11.86
C PRO A 275 17.70 11.69 12.50
N VAL A 276 18.40 11.23 13.54
CA VAL A 276 19.51 11.98 14.15
C VAL A 276 20.75 11.79 13.28
N LEU A 277 20.93 12.71 12.33
CA LEU A 277 22.00 12.71 11.33
C LEU A 277 22.74 14.05 11.33
N ASP A 278 24.01 14.05 10.94
CA ASP A 278 24.67 15.29 10.55
C ASP A 278 24.14 15.81 9.20
N ALA A 279 24.54 17.03 8.82
CA ALA A 279 24.06 17.67 7.60
C ALA A 279 24.44 16.90 6.32
N GLU A 280 25.58 16.23 6.30
CA GLU A 280 26.06 15.47 5.15
C GLU A 280 25.26 14.18 5.00
N GLN A 281 25.13 13.41 6.08
CA GLN A 281 24.34 12.20 6.12
C GLN A 281 22.86 12.45 5.80
N ARG A 282 22.29 13.57 6.29
CA ARG A 282 20.92 13.97 5.94
C ARG A 282 20.77 14.25 4.45
N ALA A 283 21.73 14.97 3.87
CA ALA A 283 21.73 15.27 2.46
C ALA A 283 21.89 13.99 1.61
N GLU A 284 22.78 13.07 2.00
CA GLU A 284 22.90 11.75 1.36
C GLU A 284 21.61 10.92 1.48
N PHE A 285 20.94 10.95 2.64
CA PHE A 285 19.67 10.25 2.83
C PHE A 285 18.61 10.76 1.86
N VAL A 286 18.39 12.09 1.84
CA VAL A 286 17.43 12.70 0.93
C VAL A 286 17.82 12.41 -0.52
N ALA A 287 19.09 12.55 -0.90
CA ALA A 287 19.54 12.25 -2.26
C ALA A 287 19.30 10.77 -2.65
N GLY A 288 19.50 9.83 -1.73
CA GLY A 288 19.17 8.42 -1.93
C GLY A 288 17.68 8.20 -2.18
N VAL A 289 16.80 8.88 -1.45
CA VAL A 289 15.34 8.83 -1.71
C VAL A 289 15.02 9.35 -3.11
N PHE A 290 15.65 10.45 -3.56
CA PHE A 290 15.45 10.98 -4.91
C PHE A 290 15.97 10.04 -6.01
N SER A 291 17.05 9.29 -5.78
CA SER A 291 17.57 8.33 -6.77
C SER A 291 16.59 7.20 -7.08
N LEU A 292 15.72 6.87 -6.12
CA LEU A 292 14.72 5.81 -6.23
C LEU A 292 13.43 6.27 -6.92
N VAL A 293 13.24 7.57 -7.16
CA VAL A 293 12.03 8.07 -7.85
C VAL A 293 11.94 7.50 -9.26
N GLY A 294 10.79 6.90 -9.58
CA GLY A 294 10.52 6.20 -10.84
C GLY A 294 10.81 4.70 -10.81
N GLU A 295 11.41 4.18 -9.74
CA GLU A 295 11.55 2.72 -9.56
C GLU A 295 10.18 2.05 -9.37
N SER A 296 10.07 0.79 -9.82
CA SER A 296 8.82 0.02 -9.75
C SER A 296 8.54 -0.46 -8.31
N TYR A 297 7.27 -0.62 -7.95
CA TYR A 297 6.88 -1.15 -6.64
C TYR A 297 7.20 -2.64 -6.53
N ASP A 298 7.64 -3.11 -5.34
CA ASP A 298 7.81 -4.53 -5.05
C ASP A 298 6.56 -5.16 -4.43
N PHE A 299 5.88 -6.00 -5.20
CA PHE A 299 4.71 -6.75 -4.75
C PHE A 299 5.06 -8.07 -4.05
N ARG A 300 6.35 -8.43 -3.94
CA ARG A 300 6.81 -9.59 -3.17
C ARG A 300 7.20 -9.25 -1.74
N PHE A 301 7.45 -7.98 -1.45
CA PHE A 301 7.98 -7.52 -0.18
C PHE A 301 9.33 -8.19 0.18
N ASP A 302 10.14 -8.49 -0.83
CA ASP A 302 11.42 -9.19 -0.68
C ASP A 302 12.59 -8.22 -0.80
N PHE A 303 13.17 -7.83 0.35
CA PHE A 303 14.25 -6.84 0.38
C PHE A 303 15.56 -7.39 -0.24
N ALA A 304 15.63 -8.70 -0.53
CA ALA A 304 16.76 -9.31 -1.23
C ALA A 304 16.77 -8.99 -2.75
N ASP A 305 15.63 -8.61 -3.35
CA ASP A 305 15.54 -8.15 -4.73
C ASP A 305 15.53 -6.61 -4.81
N ALA A 306 16.67 -6.01 -5.17
CA ALA A 306 16.80 -4.56 -5.27
C ALA A 306 16.15 -3.92 -6.50
N SER A 307 15.55 -4.70 -7.41
CA SER A 307 14.99 -4.17 -8.66
C SER A 307 13.64 -3.46 -8.47
N ARG A 308 13.03 -3.53 -7.28
CA ARG A 308 11.69 -3.03 -6.98
C ARG A 308 11.60 -2.62 -5.50
N GLN A 309 10.73 -1.67 -5.16
CA GLN A 309 10.74 -1.02 -3.84
C GLN A 309 9.40 -1.09 -3.10
N VAL A 310 9.43 -1.49 -1.82
CA VAL A 310 8.34 -1.25 -0.85
C VAL A 310 8.52 0.12 -0.17
N CYS A 311 7.45 0.69 0.40
CA CYS A 311 7.49 1.98 1.09
C CYS A 311 8.58 2.09 2.17
N THR A 312 8.75 1.04 2.98
CA THR A 312 9.80 0.94 4.01
C THR A 312 11.18 0.58 3.44
N GLU A 313 11.23 0.03 2.23
CA GLU A 313 12.48 -0.28 1.53
C GLU A 313 13.17 0.97 1.01
N VAL A 314 12.39 1.96 0.53
CA VAL A 314 12.91 3.30 0.21
C VAL A 314 13.62 3.90 1.42
N ILE A 315 13.01 3.80 2.61
CA ILE A 315 13.63 4.26 3.86
C ILE A 315 14.86 3.42 4.19
N TYR A 316 14.76 2.09 4.16
CA TYR A 316 15.87 1.19 4.48
C TYR A 316 17.09 1.44 3.59
N ARG A 317 16.92 1.47 2.26
CA ARG A 317 18.03 1.65 1.30
C ARG A 317 18.68 3.02 1.42
N ALA A 318 17.88 4.06 1.67
CA ALA A 318 18.40 5.41 1.75
C ALA A 318 18.99 5.74 3.14
N LEU A 319 18.52 5.10 4.22
CA LEU A 319 18.85 5.48 5.60
C LEU A 319 19.70 4.47 6.37
N ALA A 320 19.62 3.17 6.08
CA ALA A 320 20.38 2.16 6.81
C ALA A 320 21.89 2.41 6.69
N GLY A 321 22.59 2.32 7.82
CA GLY A 321 24.03 2.58 7.88
C GLY A 321 24.42 4.06 7.98
N LYS A 322 23.46 5.00 7.94
CA LYS A 322 23.73 6.42 8.21
C LYS A 322 23.61 6.73 9.70
N GLY A 323 24.49 7.57 10.21
CA GLY A 323 24.60 7.82 11.65
C GLY A 323 24.79 6.50 12.43
N ALA A 324 24.05 6.33 13.51
CA ALA A 324 24.00 5.08 14.28
C ALA A 324 22.81 4.17 13.90
N ILE A 325 22.13 4.43 12.78
CA ILE A 325 20.91 3.71 12.39
C ILE A 325 21.27 2.35 11.78
N GLN A 326 20.91 1.29 12.48
CA GLN A 326 21.16 -0.11 12.08
C GLN A 326 19.84 -0.89 12.17
N PHE A 327 19.03 -0.80 11.11
CA PHE A 327 17.79 -1.57 11.04
C PHE A 327 18.09 -3.07 10.94
N LYS A 328 17.48 -3.85 11.83
CA LYS A 328 17.47 -5.31 11.72
C LYS A 328 16.28 -5.74 10.87
N LEU A 329 16.55 -6.43 9.76
CA LEU A 329 15.50 -7.05 8.97
C LEU A 329 14.90 -8.25 9.73
N VAL A 330 13.60 -8.45 9.56
CA VAL A 330 12.82 -9.52 10.19
C VAL A 330 12.24 -10.40 9.09
N GLU A 331 12.45 -11.71 9.21
CA GLU A 331 11.89 -12.71 8.31
C GLU A 331 10.36 -12.75 8.43
N ARG A 332 9.65 -12.53 7.31
CA ARG A 332 8.19 -12.64 7.21
C ARG A 332 7.84 -13.31 5.89
N ALA A 333 7.02 -14.36 5.95
CA ALA A 333 6.63 -15.16 4.78
C ALA A 333 7.83 -15.64 3.92
N GLY A 334 8.96 -15.98 4.57
CA GLY A 334 10.16 -16.50 3.92
C GLY A 334 11.08 -15.45 3.29
N HIS A 335 10.82 -14.16 3.52
CA HIS A 335 11.64 -13.06 3.01
C HIS A 335 12.07 -12.11 4.15
N PRO A 336 13.30 -11.57 4.11
CA PRO A 336 13.72 -10.52 5.03
C PRO A 336 12.99 -9.21 4.71
N THR A 337 12.36 -8.61 5.73
CA THR A 337 11.52 -7.41 5.58
C THR A 337 11.78 -6.39 6.68
N LEU A 338 11.40 -5.13 6.44
CA LEU A 338 11.28 -4.09 7.47
C LEU A 338 9.87 -3.51 7.41
N SER A 339 9.08 -3.66 8.48
CA SER A 339 7.74 -3.04 8.58
C SER A 339 7.82 -1.64 9.18
N ALA A 340 6.79 -0.82 8.98
CA ALA A 340 6.71 0.50 9.60
C ALA A 340 6.69 0.39 11.14
N ASP A 341 6.02 -0.63 11.69
CA ASP A 341 6.05 -0.92 13.12
C ASP A 341 7.46 -1.28 13.61
N ASP A 342 8.28 -1.96 12.82
CA ASP A 342 9.68 -2.27 13.21
C ASP A 342 10.50 -0.99 13.34
N ILE A 343 10.26 0.02 12.49
CA ILE A 343 10.93 1.33 12.59
C ILE A 343 10.50 2.05 13.88
N VAL A 344 9.20 2.00 14.22
CA VAL A 344 8.71 2.58 15.48
C VAL A 344 9.28 1.86 16.69
N ARG A 345 9.26 0.52 16.69
CA ARG A 345 9.84 -0.30 17.78
C ARG A 345 11.33 -0.03 17.92
N TYR A 346 12.08 0.02 16.81
CA TYR A 346 13.49 0.39 16.83
C TYR A 346 13.74 1.74 17.53
N ASN A 347 12.91 2.74 17.23
CA ASN A 347 13.02 4.04 17.89
C ASN A 347 12.75 3.95 19.41
N LEU A 348 11.68 3.24 19.81
CA LEU A 348 11.31 3.07 21.21
C LEU A 348 12.36 2.26 22.00
N ASP A 349 12.84 1.15 21.43
CA ASP A 349 13.83 0.26 22.03
C ASP A 349 15.20 0.92 22.21
N THR A 350 15.53 1.86 21.32
CA THR A 350 16.76 2.66 21.41
C THR A 350 16.58 3.93 22.26
N GLY A 351 15.42 4.11 22.90
CA GLY A 351 15.13 5.26 23.76
C GLY A 351 15.16 6.60 23.03
N GLY A 352 14.88 6.62 21.72
CA GLY A 352 14.96 7.83 20.91
C GLY A 352 16.39 8.24 20.52
N ALA A 353 17.40 7.39 20.71
CA ALA A 353 18.79 7.74 20.43
C ALA A 353 19.08 8.04 18.95
N HIS A 354 18.29 7.44 18.06
CA HIS A 354 18.53 7.50 16.61
C HIS A 354 17.47 8.26 15.83
N PHE A 355 16.29 8.49 16.43
CA PHE A 355 15.24 9.29 15.85
C PHE A 355 14.60 10.19 16.91
N GLU A 356 14.39 11.45 16.57
CA GLU A 356 13.51 12.35 17.30
C GLU A 356 12.06 12.12 16.85
N ILE A 357 11.11 12.10 17.80
CA ILE A 357 9.68 12.11 17.47
C ILE A 357 9.24 13.56 17.30
N VAL A 358 9.08 14.00 16.05
CA VAL A 358 8.69 15.38 15.71
C VAL A 358 7.25 15.63 16.15
N PHE A 359 6.34 14.72 15.78
CA PHE A 359 4.98 14.70 16.28
C PHE A 359 4.37 13.30 16.19
N TYR A 360 3.32 13.08 16.98
CA TYR A 360 2.39 11.98 16.83
C TYR A 360 0.98 12.53 16.74
N ALA A 361 0.16 11.98 15.84
CA ALA A 361 -1.24 12.34 15.73
C ALA A 361 -2.13 11.12 15.51
N GLU A 362 -3.30 11.16 16.13
CA GLU A 362 -4.37 10.18 16.01
C GLU A 362 -5.72 10.84 16.33
N GLU A 363 -6.78 10.06 16.33
CA GLU A 363 -8.11 10.54 16.69
C GLU A 363 -8.13 11.02 18.15
N ASP A 364 -8.74 12.18 18.40
CA ASP A 364 -8.95 12.66 19.75
C ASP A 364 -9.97 11.75 20.45
N PRO A 365 -9.56 10.95 21.46
CA PRO A 365 -10.47 10.02 22.12
C PRO A 365 -11.58 10.72 22.89
N ASP A 366 -11.42 12.03 23.15
CA ASP A 366 -12.36 12.86 23.90
C ASP A 366 -13.37 13.58 22.97
N ALA A 367 -13.34 13.32 21.65
CA ALA A 367 -14.16 14.02 20.66
C ALA A 367 -14.96 13.08 19.76
N ASP A 368 -16.24 13.37 19.59
CA ASP A 368 -17.17 12.55 18.77
C ASP A 368 -17.18 12.94 17.27
N ASP A 369 -16.26 13.78 16.81
CA ASP A 369 -16.24 14.32 15.44
C ASP A 369 -15.01 13.90 14.61
N HIS A 370 -14.28 12.88 15.08
CA HIS A 370 -13.08 12.35 14.46
C HIS A 370 -11.97 13.40 14.25
N ARG A 371 -11.93 14.47 15.05
CA ARG A 371 -10.84 15.46 14.95
C ARG A 371 -9.50 14.83 15.34
N ALA A 372 -8.43 15.26 14.68
CA ALA A 372 -7.09 14.88 15.05
C ALA A 372 -6.65 15.56 16.35
N LYS A 373 -5.92 14.84 17.20
CA LYS A 373 -5.11 15.38 18.30
C LYS A 373 -3.64 15.20 17.95
N ILE A 374 -2.83 16.23 18.15
CA ILE A 374 -1.40 16.24 17.83
C ILE A 374 -0.63 16.39 19.14
N TRP A 375 0.27 15.45 19.40
CA TRP A 375 1.24 15.51 20.48
C TRP A 375 2.63 15.80 19.91
N THR A 376 3.45 16.53 20.65
CA THR A 376 4.85 16.84 20.32
C THR A 376 5.75 16.54 21.52
N GLY A 377 7.06 16.49 21.30
CA GLY A 377 8.05 16.29 22.37
C GLY A 377 7.80 15.01 23.19
N THR A 378 7.99 15.09 24.50
CA THR A 378 7.87 13.90 25.38
C THR A 378 6.46 13.30 25.42
N ASP A 379 5.42 14.12 25.21
CA ASP A 379 4.04 13.64 25.15
C ASP A 379 3.80 12.75 23.91
N ALA A 380 4.41 13.11 22.77
CA ALA A 380 4.32 12.30 21.56
C ALA A 380 4.92 10.91 21.79
N GLY A 381 6.11 10.85 22.42
CA GLY A 381 6.77 9.59 22.74
C GLY A 381 5.95 8.70 23.68
N ARG A 382 5.41 9.28 24.77
CA ARG A 382 4.54 8.55 25.71
C ARG A 382 3.30 7.99 25.03
N ARG A 383 2.61 8.80 24.22
CA ARG A 383 1.38 8.36 23.56
C ARG A 383 1.66 7.29 22.49
N LEU A 384 2.72 7.46 21.71
CA LEU A 384 3.15 6.47 20.71
C LEU A 384 3.46 5.12 21.35
N ALA A 385 4.23 5.10 22.44
CA ALA A 385 4.56 3.88 23.17
C ALA A 385 3.29 3.16 23.67
N ALA A 386 2.39 3.89 24.32
CA ALA A 386 1.11 3.34 24.77
C ALA A 386 0.32 2.73 23.61
N ARG A 387 0.28 3.38 22.44
CA ARG A 387 -0.43 2.84 21.28
C ARG A 387 0.18 1.54 20.74
N MET A 388 1.51 1.44 20.73
CA MET A 388 2.22 0.21 20.34
C MET A 388 1.95 -0.96 21.30
N GLU A 389 1.80 -0.67 22.60
CA GLU A 389 1.45 -1.66 23.64
C GLU A 389 -0.02 -2.13 23.54
N GLU A 390 -0.96 -1.20 23.35
CA GLU A 390 -2.40 -1.50 23.12
C GLU A 390 -2.60 -2.44 21.93
N ALA A 391 -1.82 -2.26 20.86
CA ALA A 391 -1.87 -3.13 19.70
C ALA A 391 -1.28 -4.53 19.96
N SER A 392 -0.25 -4.62 20.80
CA SER A 392 0.39 -5.90 21.14
C SER A 392 -0.51 -6.75 22.05
N THR A 393 -1.27 -6.11 22.95
CA THR A 393 -2.20 -6.80 23.87
C THR A 393 -3.50 -7.25 23.20
N SER A 394 -4.02 -6.48 22.24
CA SER A 394 -5.19 -6.89 21.45
C SER A 394 -4.96 -8.13 20.58
N HIS A 395 -3.73 -8.34 20.07
CA HIS A 395 -3.36 -9.56 19.34
C HIS A 395 -3.12 -10.77 20.28
N GLY A 396 -2.87 -10.55 21.57
CA GLY A 396 -2.65 -11.62 22.56
C GLY A 396 -3.92 -12.26 23.12
N THR A 397 -5.10 -11.69 22.87
CA THR A 397 -6.39 -12.24 23.37
C THR A 397 -7.10 -13.16 22.37
N ALA A 398 -6.62 -13.26 21.14
CA ALA A 398 -7.14 -14.18 20.13
C ALA A 398 -6.51 -15.60 20.16
N SER A 399 -5.61 -15.89 21.10
CA SER A 399 -4.84 -17.14 21.14
C SER A 399 -4.88 -17.92 22.47
N ALA A 400 -5.85 -17.66 23.36
CA ALA A 400 -6.07 -18.51 24.53
C ALA A 400 -7.09 -19.61 24.20
N PRO A 401 -6.71 -20.90 24.15
CA PRO A 401 -7.69 -21.97 24.13
C PRO A 401 -8.39 -21.98 25.49
N ALA A 402 -9.72 -21.98 25.48
CA ALA A 402 -10.53 -22.20 26.68
C ALA A 402 -10.28 -23.61 27.21
N GLY A 403 -9.25 -23.78 28.04
CA GLY A 403 -9.06 -24.96 28.87
C GLY A 403 -10.02 -24.90 30.05
N ALA A 404 -11.23 -25.43 29.88
CA ALA A 404 -12.09 -25.76 31.00
C ALA A 404 -11.79 -27.20 31.44
N ALA A 405 -11.22 -27.29 32.63
CA ALA A 405 -10.86 -28.51 33.34
C ALA A 405 -12.05 -29.47 33.52
N ALA A 406 -11.76 -30.76 33.38
CA ALA A 406 -12.55 -31.82 33.98
C ALA A 406 -11.61 -32.73 34.77
N SER A 407 -11.85 -32.83 36.08
CA SER A 407 -11.41 -33.91 36.95
C SER A 407 -12.31 -33.94 38.19
N PRO A 408 -12.50 -35.10 38.84
CA PRO A 408 -12.33 -36.47 38.37
C PRO A 408 -13.64 -37.14 37.94
#